data_AF-A4SQN0-F1
#
_entry.id   AF-A4SQN0-F1
#
_cell.length_a   1.000
_cell.length_b   1.000
_cell.length_c   1.000
_cell.angle_alpha   90.00
_cell.angle_beta   90.00
_cell.angle_gamma   90.00
#
_symmetry.space_group_name_H-M   'P 1'
#
loop_
_entity.id
_entity.type
_entity.pdbx_description
1 polymer ?
#
loop_
_entity_poly.entity_id
_entity_poly.type
_entity_poly.pdbx_seq_one_letter_code
_entity_poly.pdbx_strand_id
1 'polypeptide(L)'
;MTVLVLVAPGSEEIETVAIVDTLVRARIEVLLASCCPAGLRQIRASRGVQLVADYHIDELTSRDFEAIVVPGGLPGSEAIRDTPLAIDLLREQAALGRWRAAMCAAPVVVLQHHDLLGDASVTCHPGLQAQLPTSQLSTARVVTDDAHRLITSQGPGSAIEFALEIVRVLRGDDTALTVAGPMGSPPRSRHNGFGHRGSLLVTTERPLPIGKGRSAIGRAQLGLPP
;
A
#
# COMPACT_ATOMS: atom_id res chain seq x y z
N MET A 1 -14.47 -2.37 -10.82
CA MET A 1 -13.43 -1.52 -10.24
C MET A 1 -12.13 -2.27 -10.32
N THR A 2 -11.21 -1.69 -11.06
CA THR A 2 -9.95 -2.31 -11.43
C THR A 2 -8.82 -1.39 -11.04
N VAL A 3 -7.81 -1.93 -10.36
CA VAL A 3 -6.60 -1.22 -9.99
C VAL A 3 -5.44 -1.78 -10.78
N LEU A 4 -4.67 -0.90 -11.44
CA LEU A 4 -3.45 -1.26 -12.13
C LEU A 4 -2.27 -1.16 -11.17
N VAL A 5 -1.45 -2.19 -11.07
CA VAL A 5 -0.17 -2.16 -10.35
C VAL A 5 0.94 -2.30 -11.37
N LEU A 6 1.80 -1.30 -11.45
CA LEU A 6 2.94 -1.28 -12.37
C LEU A 6 4.14 -1.98 -11.72
N VAL A 7 4.77 -2.90 -12.44
CA VAL A 7 5.99 -3.59 -11.99
C VAL A 7 7.05 -3.56 -13.07
N ALA A 8 8.32 -3.64 -12.67
CA ALA A 8 9.45 -3.74 -13.59
C ALA A 8 10.56 -4.57 -12.94
N PRO A 9 11.58 -4.99 -13.71
CA PRO A 9 12.77 -5.60 -13.12
C PRO A 9 13.37 -4.71 -12.02
N GLY A 10 13.50 -5.25 -10.82
CA GLY A 10 13.95 -4.48 -9.65
C GLY A 10 12.86 -3.78 -8.84
N SER A 11 11.57 -3.98 -9.14
CA SER A 11 10.48 -3.57 -8.23
C SER A 11 10.61 -4.28 -6.89
N GLU A 12 10.14 -3.63 -5.82
CA GLU A 12 10.17 -4.18 -4.45
C GLU A 12 9.07 -5.24 -4.27
N GLU A 13 9.45 -6.48 -3.98
CA GLU A 13 8.52 -7.62 -3.92
C GLU A 13 7.56 -7.60 -2.73
N ILE A 14 8.00 -7.17 -1.54
CA ILE A 14 7.13 -7.09 -0.36
C ILE A 14 6.06 -6.04 -0.59
N GLU A 15 6.44 -4.86 -1.08
CA GLU A 15 5.54 -3.78 -1.43
C GLU A 15 4.52 -4.24 -2.47
N THR A 16 5.00 -4.81 -3.58
CA THR A 16 4.15 -5.26 -4.68
C THR A 16 3.15 -6.31 -4.22
N VAL A 17 3.60 -7.37 -3.54
CA VAL A 17 2.73 -8.48 -3.12
C VAL A 17 1.78 -8.02 -2.02
N ALA A 18 2.22 -7.19 -1.08
CA ALA A 18 1.34 -6.62 -0.05
C ALA A 18 0.21 -5.78 -0.65
N ILE A 19 0.50 -4.97 -1.66
CA ILE A 19 -0.51 -4.19 -2.40
C ILE A 19 -1.51 -5.14 -3.06
N VAL A 20 -1.03 -6.06 -3.88
CA VAL A 20 -1.89 -6.97 -4.65
C VAL A 20 -2.77 -7.82 -3.71
N ASP A 21 -2.17 -8.49 -2.72
CA ASP A 21 -2.89 -9.37 -1.77
C ASP A 21 -3.99 -8.58 -1.03
N THR A 22 -3.64 -7.44 -0.44
CA THR A 22 -4.59 -6.64 0.36
C THR A 22 -5.78 -6.14 -0.48
N LEU A 23 -5.52 -5.67 -1.70
CA LEU A 23 -6.59 -5.19 -2.60
C LEU A 23 -7.50 -6.35 -3.04
N VAL A 24 -6.93 -7.53 -3.34
CA VAL A 24 -7.72 -8.73 -3.68
C VAL A 24 -8.59 -9.18 -2.50
N ARG A 25 -8.09 -9.13 -1.26
CA ARG A 25 -8.90 -9.40 -0.05
C ARG A 25 -10.11 -8.46 0.06
N ALA A 26 -9.98 -7.23 -0.43
CA ALA A 26 -11.08 -6.27 -0.50
C ALA A 26 -12.05 -6.52 -1.67
N ARG A 27 -11.85 -7.57 -2.48
CA ARG A 27 -12.58 -7.83 -3.74
C ARG A 27 -12.40 -6.69 -4.76
N ILE A 28 -11.22 -6.10 -4.82
CA ILE A 28 -10.82 -5.20 -5.90
C ILE A 28 -10.13 -6.06 -6.96
N GLU A 29 -10.50 -5.89 -8.22
CA GLU A 29 -9.77 -6.52 -9.32
C GLU A 29 -8.42 -5.81 -9.47
N VAL A 30 -7.34 -6.59 -9.45
CA VAL A 30 -5.98 -6.06 -9.57
C VAL A 30 -5.38 -6.63 -10.85
N LEU A 31 -4.86 -5.74 -11.71
CA LEU A 31 -4.06 -6.14 -12.87
C LEU A 31 -2.61 -5.75 -12.61
N LEU A 32 -1.72 -6.73 -12.68
CA LEU A 32 -0.29 -6.50 -12.64
C LEU A 32 0.22 -6.29 -14.07
N ALA A 33 0.87 -5.17 -14.33
CA ALA A 33 1.43 -4.85 -15.64
C ALA A 33 2.93 -4.64 -15.59
N SER A 34 3.65 -5.41 -16.41
CA SER A 34 5.09 -5.36 -16.52
C SER A 34 5.53 -4.25 -17.46
N CYS A 35 6.38 -3.35 -16.97
CA CYS A 35 7.12 -2.34 -17.71
C CYS A 35 8.54 -2.83 -18.04
N CYS A 36 8.71 -4.13 -18.30
CA CYS A 36 10.03 -4.69 -18.62
C CYS A 36 10.46 -4.26 -20.03
N PRO A 37 11.59 -3.57 -20.22
CA PRO A 37 12.03 -3.12 -21.55
C PRO A 37 12.23 -4.25 -22.57
N ALA A 38 12.40 -5.49 -22.09
CA ALA A 38 12.53 -6.68 -22.94
C ALA A 38 11.17 -7.26 -23.39
N GLY A 39 10.05 -6.61 -23.09
CA GLY A 39 8.71 -7.10 -23.46
C GLY A 39 8.23 -8.29 -22.62
N LEU A 40 8.88 -8.57 -21.48
CA LEU A 40 8.60 -9.76 -20.66
C LEU A 40 7.57 -9.46 -19.57
N ARG A 41 6.58 -10.35 -19.43
CA ARG A 41 5.66 -10.33 -18.29
C ARG A 41 6.28 -10.85 -16.99
N GLN A 42 7.22 -11.78 -17.08
CA GLN A 42 7.97 -12.25 -15.92
C GLN A 42 9.14 -11.30 -15.65
N ILE A 43 9.23 -10.81 -14.42
CA ILE A 43 10.32 -9.94 -13.96
C ILE A 43 10.97 -10.50 -12.69
N ARG A 44 12.26 -10.21 -12.52
CA ARG A 44 12.98 -10.45 -11.28
C ARG A 44 12.90 -9.19 -10.41
N ALA A 45 12.27 -9.31 -9.25
CA ALA A 45 12.17 -8.26 -8.25
C ALA A 45 13.51 -7.98 -7.58
N SER A 46 13.55 -6.92 -6.78
CA SER A 46 14.76 -6.33 -6.21
C SER A 46 15.61 -7.30 -5.37
N ARG A 47 15.01 -8.23 -4.62
CA ARG A 47 15.72 -9.25 -3.81
C ARG A 47 15.62 -10.64 -4.43
N GLY A 48 15.18 -10.73 -5.68
CA GLY A 48 15.27 -11.93 -6.51
C GLY A 48 14.02 -12.79 -6.59
N VAL A 49 12.92 -12.37 -5.95
CA VAL A 49 11.60 -12.97 -6.19
C VAL A 49 11.22 -12.82 -7.66
N GLN A 50 10.64 -13.87 -8.25
CA GLN A 50 10.10 -13.81 -9.60
C GLN A 50 8.63 -13.42 -9.53
N LEU A 51 8.25 -12.36 -10.23
CA LEU A 51 6.86 -11.93 -10.37
C LEU A 51 6.43 -12.14 -11.81
N VAL A 52 5.22 -12.66 -12.02
CA VAL A 52 4.62 -12.83 -13.34
C VAL A 52 3.44 -11.88 -13.44
N ALA A 53 3.56 -10.86 -14.29
CA ALA A 53 2.49 -9.92 -14.57
C ALA A 53 1.39 -10.54 -15.45
N ASP A 54 0.17 -10.05 -15.30
CA ASP A 54 -0.97 -10.46 -16.15
C ASP A 54 -0.74 -10.00 -17.60
N TYR A 55 -0.19 -8.79 -17.74
CA TYR A 55 0.06 -8.13 -19.01
C TYR A 55 1.47 -7.53 -19.06
N HIS A 56 2.04 -7.41 -20.25
CA HIS A 56 3.04 -6.39 -20.52
C HIS A 56 2.31 -5.05 -20.74
N ILE A 57 2.94 -3.93 -20.36
CA ILE A 57 2.30 -2.61 -20.42
C ILE A 57 1.78 -2.28 -21.84
N ASP A 58 2.51 -2.68 -22.88
CA ASP A 58 2.14 -2.43 -24.29
C ASP A 58 0.85 -3.13 -24.72
N GLU A 59 0.36 -4.09 -23.94
CA GLU A 59 -0.89 -4.80 -24.20
C GLU A 59 -2.10 -4.04 -23.64
N LEU A 60 -1.88 -2.98 -22.87
CA LEU A 60 -2.92 -2.13 -22.29
C LEU A 60 -3.28 -1.00 -23.27
N THR A 61 -4.05 -1.33 -24.31
CA THR A 61 -4.39 -0.40 -25.40
C THR A 61 -5.51 0.59 -25.09
N SER A 62 -6.28 0.36 -24.02
CA SER A 62 -7.24 1.32 -23.43
C SER A 62 -7.97 0.65 -22.28
N ARG A 63 -7.69 1.09 -21.05
CA ARG A 63 -8.47 0.69 -19.87
C ARG A 63 -8.55 1.85 -18.89
N ASP A 64 -9.76 2.10 -18.45
CA ASP A 64 -10.01 2.95 -17.30
C ASP A 64 -9.70 2.17 -16.03
N PHE A 65 -8.87 2.75 -15.17
CA PHE A 65 -8.55 2.23 -13.85
C PHE A 65 -9.07 3.18 -12.79
N GLU A 66 -9.50 2.63 -11.66
CA GLU A 66 -9.92 3.45 -10.52
C GLU A 66 -8.73 3.98 -9.72
N ALA A 67 -7.62 3.25 -9.78
CA ALA A 67 -6.32 3.71 -9.35
C ALA A 67 -5.18 3.07 -10.16
N ILE A 68 -4.08 3.80 -10.30
CA ILE A 68 -2.79 3.26 -10.73
C ILE A 68 -1.82 3.32 -9.56
N VAL A 69 -1.17 2.19 -9.25
CA VAL A 69 -0.27 2.02 -8.11
C VAL A 69 1.15 1.71 -8.59
N VAL A 70 2.12 2.43 -8.04
CA VAL A 70 3.54 2.28 -8.33
C VAL A 70 4.30 1.88 -7.04
N PRO A 71 4.65 0.59 -6.88
CA PRO A 71 5.58 0.14 -5.86
C PRO A 71 6.96 0.79 -6.06
N GLY A 72 7.77 0.78 -5.00
CA GLY A 72 9.15 1.20 -5.09
C GLY A 72 10.09 0.11 -5.59
N GLY A 73 11.30 0.14 -5.05
CA GLY A 73 12.41 -0.71 -5.47
C GLY A 73 13.26 -0.02 -6.53
N LEU A 74 14.58 -0.14 -6.39
CA LEU A 74 15.54 0.28 -7.39
C LEU A 74 16.26 -0.97 -7.89
N PRO A 75 16.40 -1.17 -9.22
CA PRO A 75 16.09 -0.22 -10.30
C PRO A 75 14.62 -0.18 -10.77
N GLY A 76 13.67 -0.86 -10.12
CA GLY A 76 12.28 -0.98 -10.62
C GLY A 76 11.57 0.34 -10.89
N SER A 77 11.66 1.30 -9.96
CA SER A 77 11.09 2.64 -10.14
C SER A 77 11.77 3.41 -11.28
N GLU A 78 13.06 3.18 -11.57
CA GLU A 78 13.74 3.81 -12.72
C GLU A 78 13.23 3.23 -14.04
N ALA A 79 13.06 1.92 -14.12
CA ALA A 79 12.48 1.29 -15.30
C ALA A 79 11.05 1.79 -15.58
N ILE A 80 10.22 1.97 -14.53
CA ILE A 80 8.87 2.55 -14.67
C ILE A 80 8.95 4.02 -15.08
N ARG A 81 9.84 4.82 -14.47
CA ARG A 81 10.10 6.22 -14.84
C ARG A 81 10.41 6.34 -16.34
N ASP A 82 11.17 5.39 -16.86
CA ASP A 82 11.66 5.39 -18.25
C ASP A 82 10.71 4.69 -19.23
N THR A 83 9.52 4.25 -18.79
CA THR A 83 8.51 3.60 -19.63
C THR A 83 7.44 4.61 -20.07
N PRO A 84 7.44 5.11 -21.32
CA PRO A 84 6.57 6.21 -21.74
C PRO A 84 5.08 5.94 -21.51
N LEU A 85 4.61 4.75 -21.88
CA LEU A 85 3.19 4.37 -21.73
C LEU A 85 2.75 4.36 -20.26
N ALA A 86 3.63 3.97 -19.33
CA ALA A 86 3.33 4.01 -17.90
C ALA A 86 3.13 5.45 -17.41
N ILE A 87 3.96 6.38 -17.88
CA ILE A 87 3.88 7.79 -17.52
C ILE A 87 2.65 8.45 -18.15
N ASP A 88 2.33 8.10 -19.39
CA ASP A 88 1.13 8.61 -20.07
C ASP A 88 -0.14 8.16 -19.36
N LEU A 89 -0.22 6.89 -18.93
CA LEU A 89 -1.33 6.40 -18.11
C LEU A 89 -1.44 7.14 -16.78
N LEU A 90 -0.31 7.43 -16.11
CA LEU A 90 -0.30 8.20 -14.86
C LEU A 90 -0.74 9.67 -15.06
N ARG A 91 -0.35 10.29 -16.17
CA ARG A 91 -0.79 11.64 -16.57
C ARG A 91 -2.28 11.68 -16.84
N GLU A 92 -2.78 10.71 -17.61
CA GLU A 92 -4.21 10.59 -17.91
C GLU A 92 -5.01 10.37 -16.62
N GLN A 93 -4.54 9.49 -15.73
CA GLN A 93 -5.14 9.26 -14.41
C GLN A 93 -5.25 10.55 -13.60
N ALA A 94 -4.20 11.38 -13.60
CA ALA A 94 -4.19 12.67 -12.93
C ALA A 94 -5.19 13.66 -13.55
N ALA A 95 -5.19 13.77 -14.88
CA ALA A 95 -6.06 14.67 -15.63
C ALA A 95 -7.56 14.32 -15.45
N LEU A 96 -7.87 13.03 -15.28
CA LEU A 96 -9.22 12.55 -15.01
C LEU A 96 -9.63 12.66 -13.53
N GLY A 97 -8.77 13.17 -12.65
CA GLY A 97 -9.06 13.25 -11.21
C GLY A 97 -9.22 11.88 -10.54
N ARG A 98 -8.58 10.85 -11.10
CA ARG A 98 -8.59 9.48 -10.57
C ARG A 98 -7.37 9.23 -9.67
N TRP A 99 -7.46 8.18 -8.86
CA TRP A 99 -6.45 7.95 -7.84
C TRP A 99 -5.12 7.51 -8.46
N ARG A 100 -4.04 8.08 -7.95
CA ARG A 100 -2.69 7.55 -8.14
C ARG A 100 -2.14 7.19 -6.78
N ALA A 101 -1.34 6.15 -6.72
CA ALA A 101 -0.69 5.77 -5.48
C ALA A 101 0.76 5.38 -5.76
N ALA A 102 1.70 5.84 -4.94
CA ALA A 102 3.11 5.51 -5.11
C ALA A 102 3.80 5.36 -3.75
N MET A 103 4.72 4.42 -3.62
CA MET A 103 5.42 4.25 -2.35
C MET A 103 6.93 4.10 -2.50
N CYS A 104 7.62 4.30 -1.38
CA CYS A 104 9.06 4.10 -1.28
C CYS A 104 9.82 5.04 -2.22
N ALA A 105 10.50 4.51 -3.24
CA ALA A 105 11.23 5.32 -4.21
C ALA A 105 10.32 6.00 -5.25
N ALA A 106 9.16 5.43 -5.55
CA ALA A 106 8.32 5.85 -6.66
C ALA A 106 7.79 7.30 -6.58
N PRO A 107 7.41 7.86 -5.42
CA PRO A 107 6.98 9.26 -5.34
C PRO A 107 8.02 10.24 -5.89
N VAL A 108 9.31 10.00 -5.62
CA VAL A 108 10.41 10.86 -6.10
C VAL A 108 10.86 10.44 -7.49
N VAL A 109 11.20 9.16 -7.66
CA VAL A 109 11.86 8.67 -8.89
C VAL A 109 10.92 8.67 -10.09
N VAL A 110 9.61 8.45 -9.87
CA VAL A 110 8.61 8.40 -10.95
C VAL A 110 7.78 9.67 -10.97
N LEU A 111 7.06 9.95 -9.87
CA LEU A 111 6.05 11.00 -9.91
C LEU A 111 6.66 12.41 -9.92
N GLN A 112 7.58 12.71 -9.01
CA GLN A 112 8.26 14.02 -8.98
C GLN A 112 9.06 14.27 -10.26
N HIS A 113 9.77 13.25 -10.75
CA HIS A 113 10.55 13.36 -11.99
C HIS A 113 9.71 13.79 -13.20
N HIS A 114 8.43 13.39 -13.25
CA HIS A 114 7.50 13.70 -14.34
C HIS A 114 6.47 14.78 -13.99
N ASP A 115 6.72 15.58 -12.95
CA ASP A 115 5.85 16.67 -12.46
C ASP A 115 4.43 16.22 -12.10
N LEU A 116 4.27 14.97 -11.66
CA LEU A 116 2.98 14.38 -11.32
C LEU A 116 2.54 14.62 -9.87
N LEU A 117 3.37 15.29 -9.05
CA LEU A 117 3.04 15.60 -7.66
C LEU A 117 2.22 16.89 -7.50
N GLY A 118 2.34 17.86 -8.41
CA GLY A 118 1.74 19.18 -8.22
C GLY A 118 2.27 19.85 -6.94
N ASP A 119 1.38 20.41 -6.12
CA ASP A 119 1.67 20.91 -4.77
C ASP A 119 1.16 19.99 -3.64
N ALA A 120 0.86 18.73 -3.96
CA ALA A 120 0.33 17.75 -3.02
C ALA A 120 1.22 17.54 -1.78
N SER A 121 0.59 17.26 -0.64
CA SER A 121 1.30 16.71 0.51
C SER A 121 1.65 15.24 0.26
N VAL A 122 2.93 14.88 0.40
CA VAL A 122 3.42 13.54 0.09
C VAL A 122 4.46 13.05 1.08
N THR A 123 4.64 11.73 1.14
CA THR A 123 5.79 11.10 1.77
C THR A 123 6.51 10.21 0.75
N CYS A 124 7.73 9.78 1.09
CA CYS A 124 8.51 8.84 0.31
C CYS A 124 9.48 8.09 1.21
N HIS A 125 10.30 7.21 0.64
CA HIS A 125 11.36 6.55 1.39
C HIS A 125 12.25 7.57 2.13
N PRO A 126 12.56 7.38 3.42
CA PRO A 126 13.33 8.33 4.21
C PRO A 126 14.63 8.79 3.55
N GLY A 127 15.33 7.87 2.87
CA GLY A 127 16.57 8.16 2.14
C GLY A 127 16.41 9.07 0.91
N LEU A 128 15.19 9.39 0.48
CA LEU A 128 14.90 10.26 -0.67
C LEU A 128 14.14 11.54 -0.29
N GLN A 129 13.79 11.72 0.99
CA GLN A 129 12.99 12.87 1.44
C GLN A 129 13.64 14.22 1.16
N ALA A 130 14.98 14.29 1.18
CA ALA A 130 15.73 15.50 0.86
C ALA A 130 15.56 15.99 -0.60
N GLN A 131 14.98 15.17 -1.48
CA GLN A 131 14.70 15.53 -2.87
C GLN A 131 13.32 16.17 -3.04
N LEU A 132 12.42 16.04 -2.07
CA LEU A 132 11.11 16.67 -2.10
C LEU A 132 11.18 18.12 -1.58
N PRO A 133 10.33 19.03 -2.10
CA PRO A 133 10.11 20.33 -1.49
C PRO A 133 9.65 20.19 -0.03
N THR A 134 10.27 20.93 0.88
CA THR A 134 9.91 20.90 2.32
C THR A 134 8.44 21.21 2.58
N SER A 135 7.80 22.05 1.74
CA SER A 135 6.38 22.39 1.85
C SER A 135 5.44 21.23 1.53
N GLN A 136 5.89 20.22 0.78
CA GLN A 136 5.11 19.04 0.41
C GLN A 136 5.36 17.86 1.35
N LEU A 137 6.57 17.78 1.90
CA LEU A 137 7.02 16.61 2.65
C LEU A 137 6.25 16.43 3.97
N SER A 138 5.64 15.26 4.10
CA SER A 138 5.09 14.72 5.34
C SER A 138 5.92 13.52 5.82
N THR A 139 6.13 13.46 7.13
CA THR A 139 6.85 12.36 7.80
C THR A 139 5.93 11.20 8.20
N ALA A 140 4.62 11.30 7.92
CA ALA A 140 3.68 10.23 8.16
C ALA A 140 3.97 9.00 7.29
N ARG A 141 3.68 7.80 7.80
CA ARG A 141 3.93 6.53 7.10
C ARG A 141 3.11 6.38 5.83
N VAL A 142 1.89 6.92 5.84
CA VAL A 142 0.98 7.00 4.70
C VAL A 142 0.37 8.39 4.68
N VAL A 143 0.30 8.98 3.49
CA VAL A 143 -0.29 10.30 3.26
C VAL A 143 -1.33 10.17 2.16
N THR A 144 -2.52 10.71 2.41
CA THR A 144 -3.61 10.81 1.43
C THR A 144 -3.86 12.29 1.18
N ASP A 145 -3.67 12.72 -0.06
CA ASP A 145 -4.02 14.06 -0.54
C ASP A 145 -5.25 13.95 -1.43
N ASP A 146 -6.42 14.27 -0.87
CA ASP A 146 -7.70 14.17 -1.57
C ASP A 146 -7.82 15.16 -2.74
N ALA A 147 -7.21 16.34 -2.62
CA ALA A 147 -7.25 17.37 -3.66
C ALA A 147 -6.54 16.92 -4.94
N HIS A 148 -5.41 16.23 -4.78
CA HIS A 148 -4.61 15.69 -5.89
C HIS A 148 -4.92 14.24 -6.23
N ARG A 149 -5.82 13.61 -5.47
CA ARG A 149 -6.18 12.20 -5.60
C ARG A 149 -4.93 11.33 -5.60
N LEU A 150 -4.07 11.57 -4.60
CA LEU A 150 -2.76 10.94 -4.49
C LEU A 150 -2.59 10.29 -3.12
N ILE A 151 -2.13 9.03 -3.10
CA ILE A 151 -1.73 8.33 -1.88
C ILE A 151 -0.24 8.03 -1.95
N THR A 152 0.52 8.34 -0.91
CA THR A 152 1.95 8.02 -0.84
C THR A 152 2.35 7.31 0.45
N SER A 153 3.44 6.53 0.41
CA SER A 153 3.97 5.79 1.57
C SER A 153 5.49 5.57 1.52
N GLN A 154 6.08 5.15 2.63
CA GLN A 154 7.52 5.22 2.88
C GLN A 154 8.33 3.99 2.47
N GLY A 155 7.81 2.76 2.54
CA GLY A 155 8.63 1.59 2.25
C GLY A 155 7.99 0.24 2.57
N PRO A 156 8.74 -0.87 2.52
CA PRO A 156 8.20 -2.21 2.71
C PRO A 156 7.49 -2.37 4.05
N GLY A 157 8.04 -1.74 5.09
CA GLY A 157 7.47 -1.76 6.44
C GLY A 157 6.10 -1.10 6.55
N SER A 158 5.68 -0.25 5.60
CA SER A 158 4.38 0.44 5.58
C SER A 158 3.47 -0.04 4.44
N ALA A 159 3.84 -1.09 3.71
CA ALA A 159 3.12 -1.54 2.52
C ALA A 159 1.67 -1.96 2.79
N ILE A 160 1.42 -2.67 3.90
CA ILE A 160 0.05 -3.09 4.29
C ILE A 160 -0.79 -1.88 4.71
N GLU A 161 -0.22 -0.93 5.46
CA GLU A 161 -0.92 0.31 5.81
C GLU A 161 -1.28 1.12 4.56
N PHE A 162 -0.37 1.20 3.60
CA PHE A 162 -0.58 1.85 2.31
C PHE A 162 -1.68 1.18 1.49
N ALA A 163 -1.64 -0.15 1.37
CA ALA A 163 -2.65 -0.89 0.64
C ALA A 163 -4.05 -0.79 1.29
N LEU A 164 -4.13 -0.81 2.64
CA LEU A 164 -5.38 -0.57 3.36
C LEU A 164 -5.93 0.85 3.17
N GLU A 165 -5.06 1.85 3.00
CA GLU A 165 -5.48 3.21 2.65
C GLU A 165 -6.12 3.26 1.25
N ILE A 166 -5.54 2.55 0.28
CA ILE A 166 -6.13 2.41 -1.06
C ILE A 166 -7.50 1.72 -0.96
N VAL A 167 -7.62 0.64 -0.17
CA VAL A 167 -8.92 -0.01 0.09
C VAL A 167 -9.91 1.00 0.70
N ARG A 168 -9.48 1.80 1.68
CA ARG A 168 -10.34 2.79 2.34
C ARG A 168 -10.89 3.81 1.35
N VAL A 169 -10.04 4.43 0.52
CA VAL A 169 -10.50 5.46 -0.43
C VAL A 169 -11.38 4.90 -1.55
N LEU A 170 -11.21 3.62 -1.91
CA LEU A 170 -11.96 2.97 -3.00
C LEU A 170 -13.22 2.24 -2.53
N ARG A 171 -13.23 1.71 -1.30
CA ARG A 171 -14.27 0.79 -0.77
C ARG A 171 -14.82 1.18 0.59
N GLY A 172 -14.33 2.27 1.18
CA GLY A 172 -14.77 2.80 2.47
C GLY A 172 -14.09 2.13 3.67
N ASP A 173 -14.24 2.79 4.82
CA ASP A 173 -13.62 2.40 6.09
C ASP A 173 -14.01 1.00 6.56
N ASP A 174 -15.28 0.62 6.42
CA ASP A 174 -15.77 -0.69 6.88
C ASP A 174 -15.08 -1.84 6.14
N THR A 175 -14.87 -1.69 4.82
CA THR A 175 -14.15 -2.68 4.01
C THR A 175 -12.68 -2.75 4.44
N ALA A 176 -12.03 -1.60 4.63
CA ALA A 176 -10.64 -1.56 5.07
C ALA A 176 -10.45 -2.22 6.46
N LEU A 177 -11.35 -1.95 7.42
CA LEU A 177 -11.34 -2.57 8.74
C LEU A 177 -11.58 -4.09 8.67
N THR A 178 -12.52 -4.53 7.83
CA THR A 178 -12.82 -5.95 7.61
C THR A 178 -11.62 -6.70 7.04
N VAL A 179 -10.88 -6.08 6.11
CA VAL A 179 -9.65 -6.66 5.54
C VAL A 179 -8.52 -6.66 6.55
N ALA A 180 -8.34 -5.58 7.32
CA ALA A 180 -7.26 -5.43 8.29
C ALA A 180 -7.32 -6.46 9.44
N GLY A 181 -8.52 -6.74 9.96
CA GLY A 181 -8.74 -7.63 11.10
C GLY A 181 -8.05 -9.00 11.00
N PRO A 182 -8.36 -9.84 10.00
CA PRO A 182 -7.73 -11.15 9.82
C PRO A 182 -6.25 -11.08 9.42
N MET A 183 -5.76 -9.92 8.97
CA MET A 183 -4.34 -9.71 8.66
C MET A 183 -3.51 -9.36 9.90
N GLY A 184 -4.14 -9.25 11.09
CA GLY A 184 -3.46 -8.87 12.32
C GLY A 184 -2.96 -7.42 12.33
N SER A 185 -3.44 -6.60 11.40
CA SER A 185 -3.04 -5.20 11.30
C SER A 185 -3.84 -4.39 12.34
N PRO A 186 -3.18 -3.60 13.19
CA PRO A 186 -3.88 -2.84 14.21
C PRO A 186 -4.84 -1.85 13.55
N PRO A 187 -6.05 -1.63 14.11
CA PRO A 187 -6.93 -0.59 13.62
C PRO A 187 -6.20 0.74 13.73
N ARG A 188 -6.15 1.51 12.64
CA ARG A 188 -5.54 2.86 12.67
C ARG A 188 -6.19 3.66 13.79
N SER A 189 -5.39 4.22 14.70
CA SER A 189 -5.88 5.17 15.68
C SER A 189 -6.50 6.35 14.94
N ARG A 190 -7.79 6.65 15.18
CA ARG A 190 -8.50 7.80 14.60
C ARG A 190 -7.92 9.12 15.12
N HIS A 191 -6.69 9.48 14.78
CA HIS A 191 -6.06 10.75 15.18
C HIS A 191 -5.39 11.41 13.98
N ASN A 192 -6.17 12.12 13.15
CA ASN A 192 -6.19 13.60 13.04
C ASN A 192 -6.90 14.03 11.74
N GLY A 193 -7.85 14.96 11.84
CA GLY A 193 -8.32 15.78 10.70
C GLY A 193 -9.83 15.75 10.42
N PHE A 194 -10.55 16.73 10.99
CA PHE A 194 -11.92 17.17 10.67
C PHE A 194 -13.12 16.25 11.01
N GLY A 195 -13.62 16.43 12.23
CA GLY A 195 -15.02 16.79 12.46
C GLY A 195 -16.14 15.84 12.03
N HIS A 196 -16.32 14.74 12.74
CA HIS A 196 -17.66 14.20 12.95
C HIS A 196 -17.86 13.80 14.41
N ARG A 197 -18.76 14.51 15.10
CA ARG A 197 -19.25 14.17 16.43
C ARG A 197 -20.07 12.89 16.33
N GLY A 198 -19.60 11.84 17.00
CA GLY A 198 -20.30 10.57 17.13
C GLY A 198 -19.54 9.69 18.12
N SER A 199 -19.58 10.05 19.40
CA SER A 199 -19.01 9.27 20.49
C SER A 199 -19.77 7.96 20.65
N LEU A 200 -19.19 6.84 20.21
CA LEU A 200 -19.55 5.52 20.74
C LEU A 200 -18.45 5.12 21.71
N LEU A 201 -18.71 5.33 23.01
CA LEU A 201 -17.92 4.79 24.10
C LEU A 201 -17.96 3.26 24.00
N VAL A 202 -16.84 2.65 23.61
CA VAL A 202 -16.60 1.23 23.87
C VAL A 202 -16.29 1.13 25.36
N THR A 203 -17.28 0.74 26.15
CA THR A 203 -17.09 0.39 27.55
C THR A 203 -16.27 -0.90 27.60
N THR A 204 -15.04 -0.80 28.09
CA THR A 204 -14.24 -1.96 28.47
C THR A 204 -14.94 -2.71 29.60
N GLU A 205 -15.03 -4.03 29.44
CA GLU A 205 -15.66 -4.94 30.39
C GLU A 205 -15.02 -4.84 31.79
N ARG A 206 -15.87 -4.85 32.83
CA ARG A 206 -15.43 -4.96 34.23
C ARG A 206 -14.84 -6.34 34.49
N PRO A 207 -13.73 -6.48 35.23
CA PRO A 207 -13.27 -7.80 35.67
C PRO A 207 -14.19 -8.37 36.75
N LEU A 208 -14.53 -9.65 36.62
CA LEU A 208 -15.30 -10.44 37.60
C LEU A 208 -14.54 -10.58 38.94
N PRO A 209 -15.24 -10.66 40.09
CA PRO A 209 -14.59 -10.82 41.39
C PRO A 209 -14.10 -12.26 41.60
N ILE A 210 -12.85 -12.39 42.04
CA ILE A 210 -12.22 -13.66 42.41
C ILE A 210 -12.83 -14.16 43.73
N GLY A 211 -13.60 -15.24 43.66
CA GLY A 211 -14.10 -15.98 44.82
C GLY A 211 -13.03 -16.89 45.41
N LYS A 212 -12.90 -16.86 46.75
CA LYS A 212 -12.04 -17.75 47.54
C LYS A 212 -12.51 -19.20 47.45
N GLY A 213 -11.59 -20.12 47.13
CA GLY A 213 -11.79 -21.57 47.27
C GLY A 213 -10.46 -22.28 47.51
N ARG A 214 -10.31 -22.90 48.69
CA ARG A 214 -9.18 -23.76 49.08
C ARG A 214 -9.39 -25.19 48.57
N SER A 215 -8.28 -25.92 48.37
CA SER A 215 -8.08 -27.39 48.39
C SER A 215 -7.29 -27.86 47.15
N ALA A 216 -5.98 -28.06 47.21
CA ALA A 216 -5.20 -29.20 47.73
C ALA A 216 -4.94 -30.31 46.68
N ILE A 217 -3.70 -30.84 46.71
CA ILE A 217 -3.17 -32.07 46.04
C ILE A 217 -2.82 -31.87 44.55
N GLY A 218 -1.69 -32.28 43.98
CA GLY A 218 -0.52 -33.02 44.44
C GLY A 218 0.51 -33.08 43.29
N ARG A 219 1.80 -33.24 43.62
CA ARG A 219 2.90 -33.40 42.65
C ARG A 219 2.77 -34.73 41.90
N ALA A 220 2.96 -34.73 40.59
CA ALA A 220 3.33 -35.93 39.83
C ALA A 220 4.29 -35.56 38.67
N GLN A 221 5.48 -36.17 38.71
CA GLN A 221 6.47 -36.24 37.64
C GLN A 221 5.99 -37.19 36.54
N LEU A 222 6.16 -36.80 35.28
CA LEU A 222 6.27 -37.67 34.10
C LEU A 222 7.19 -36.88 33.14
N GLY A 223 8.36 -37.34 32.68
CA GLY A 223 8.70 -38.68 32.22
C GLY A 223 8.59 -38.71 30.70
N LEU A 224 9.63 -38.27 29.98
CA LEU A 224 9.74 -38.36 28.52
C LEU A 224 10.30 -39.74 28.11
N PRO A 225 9.82 -40.31 26.98
CA PRO A 225 10.54 -41.38 26.28
C PRO A 225 10.76 -41.05 24.78
N PRO A 226 11.44 -41.95 24.06
CA PRO A 226 12.89 -42.17 24.03
C PRO A 226 13.63 -41.24 23.04
#